data_AF-A0A251XLM0-F1
#
_entry.id   AF-A0A251XLM0-F1
#
_cell.length_a   1.000
_cell.length_b   1.000
_cell.length_c   1.000
_cell.angle_alpha   90.00
_cell.angle_beta   90.00
_cell.angle_gamma   90.00
#
_symmetry.space_group_name_H-M   'P 1'
#
loop_
_entity.id
_entity.type
_entity.pdbx_description
1 polymer ?
#
loop_
_entity_poly.entity_id
_entity_poly.type
_entity_poly.pdbx_seq_one_letter_code
_entity_poly.pdbx_strand_id
1 'polypeptide(L)'
;MLAGGAFTPALWAILVAFFLWGVASHAFGAVQDIVADREGGISSIATVLGGAVTVRIAVLAYAAAGVAMLFTGLPGIIAAVLVIPYILSTAPFWSIRDEDAEQANRGWRRFLGLNFLSGFVVTMLLIAYWLTNA
;
A
#
# COMPACT_ATOMS: atom_id res chain seq x y z
N MET A 1 0.86 10.87 -24.62
CA MET A 1 1.37 11.31 -23.31
C MET A 1 2.20 12.56 -23.48
N LEU A 2 2.33 13.42 -22.47
CA LEU A 2 3.37 14.46 -22.47
C LEU A 2 4.70 13.75 -22.76
N ALA A 3 5.37 14.09 -23.88
CA ALA A 3 6.55 13.43 -24.45
C ALA A 3 6.37 12.11 -25.26
N GLY A 4 5.17 11.79 -25.77
CA GLY A 4 5.03 10.73 -26.80
C GLY A 4 5.06 9.27 -26.29
N GLY A 5 5.06 9.04 -24.98
CA GLY A 5 4.99 7.69 -24.39
C GLY A 5 3.72 6.91 -24.74
N ALA A 6 3.88 5.61 -24.95
CA ALA A 6 2.79 4.65 -25.17
C ALA A 6 2.37 3.97 -23.85
N PHE A 7 1.08 3.66 -23.74
CA PHE A 7 0.56 2.85 -22.63
C PHE A 7 0.92 1.39 -22.82
N THR A 8 2.06 0.96 -22.27
CA THR A 8 2.48 -0.43 -22.31
C THR A 8 1.73 -1.25 -21.24
N PRO A 9 1.61 -2.58 -21.41
CA PRO A 9 1.08 -3.45 -20.36
C PRO A 9 1.85 -3.31 -19.02
N ALA A 10 3.17 -3.12 -19.08
CA ALA A 10 4.00 -2.86 -17.90
C ALA A 10 3.62 -1.55 -17.21
N LEU A 11 3.34 -0.48 -17.96
CA LEU A 11 2.89 0.79 -17.37
C LEU A 11 1.52 0.65 -16.69
N TRP A 12 0.58 -0.07 -17.30
CA TRP A 12 -0.69 -0.37 -16.65
C TRP A 12 -0.51 -1.18 -15.37
N ALA A 13 0.39 -2.17 -15.38
CA ALA A 13 0.71 -2.94 -14.18
C ALA A 13 1.29 -2.07 -13.05
N ILE A 14 2.18 -1.12 -13.38
CA ILE A 14 2.72 -0.13 -12.41
C ILE A 14 1.60 0.73 -11.84
N LEU A 15 0.70 1.25 -12.68
CA LEU A 15 -0.42 2.09 -12.22
C LEU A 15 -1.36 1.30 -11.31
N VAL A 16 -1.71 0.07 -11.69
CA VAL A 16 -2.53 -0.81 -10.85
C VAL A 16 -1.85 -1.08 -9.51
N ALA A 17 -0.56 -1.41 -9.51
CA ALA A 17 0.20 -1.61 -8.27
C ALA A 17 0.20 -0.37 -7.38
N PHE A 18 0.43 0.81 -7.97
CA PHE A 18 0.42 2.09 -7.25
C PHE A 18 -0.94 2.37 -6.60
N PHE A 19 -2.03 2.21 -7.34
CA PHE A 19 -3.38 2.43 -6.80
C PHE A 19 -3.74 1.40 -5.72
N LEU A 20 -3.42 0.12 -5.92
CA LEU A 20 -3.67 -0.92 -4.92
C LEU A 20 -2.88 -0.66 -3.63
N TRP A 21 -1.61 -0.27 -3.74
CA TRP A 21 -0.79 0.14 -2.59
C TRP A 21 -1.39 1.37 -1.88
N GLY A 22 -1.87 2.36 -2.64
CA GLY A 22 -2.55 3.54 -2.09
C GLY A 22 -3.82 3.17 -1.33
N VAL A 23 -4.69 2.35 -1.94
CA VAL A 23 -5.91 1.82 -1.31
C VAL A 23 -5.57 1.10 -0.01
N ALA A 24 -4.58 0.20 -0.03
CA ALA A 24 -4.16 -0.54 1.15
C ALA A 24 -3.69 0.37 2.28
N SER A 25 -2.88 1.38 1.94
CA SER A 25 -2.30 2.33 2.89
C SER A 25 -3.37 3.21 3.53
N HIS A 26 -4.30 3.75 2.73
CA HIS A 26 -5.42 4.52 3.24
C HIS A 26 -6.38 3.68 4.09
N ALA A 27 -6.69 2.47 3.65
CA ALA A 27 -7.56 1.56 4.38
C ALA A 27 -6.99 1.22 5.76
N PHE A 28 -5.72 0.79 5.82
CA PHE A 28 -5.09 0.47 7.10
C PHE A 28 -4.91 1.70 7.99
N GLY A 29 -4.57 2.85 7.42
CA GLY A 29 -4.45 4.11 8.16
C GLY A 29 -5.75 4.50 8.88
N ALA A 30 -6.91 4.30 8.24
CA ALA A 30 -8.21 4.59 8.83
C ALA A 30 -8.58 3.68 10.02
N VAL A 31 -7.96 2.51 10.16
CA VAL A 31 -8.29 1.55 11.23
C VAL A 31 -7.97 2.11 12.61
N GLN A 32 -6.91 2.91 12.75
CA GLN A 32 -6.51 3.45 14.06
C GLN A 32 -7.48 4.49 14.61
N ASP A 33 -8.34 5.05 13.74
CA ASP A 33 -9.20 6.18 14.04
C ASP A 33 -10.68 5.78 14.21
N ILE A 34 -11.03 4.48 14.17
CA ILE A 34 -12.43 4.00 14.18
C ILE A 34 -13.27 4.61 15.31
N VAL A 35 -12.74 4.60 16.55
CA VAL A 35 -13.48 5.11 17.72
C VAL A 35 -13.67 6.62 17.61
N ALA A 36 -12.59 7.35 17.30
CA ALA A 36 -12.62 8.80 17.14
C ALA A 36 -13.51 9.25 15.98
N ASP A 37 -13.45 8.58 14.83
CA ASP A 37 -14.30 8.83 13.67
C ASP A 37 -15.78 8.64 14.03
N ARG A 38 -16.13 7.58 14.77
CA ARG A 38 -17.51 7.34 15.21
C ARG A 38 -18.02 8.43 16.16
N GLU A 39 -17.20 8.81 17.14
CA GLU A 39 -17.53 9.90 18.07
C GLU A 39 -17.67 11.24 17.34
N GLY A 40 -16.87 11.46 16.30
CA GLY A 40 -16.91 12.63 15.42
C GLY A 40 -17.99 12.58 14.32
N GLY A 41 -18.76 11.50 14.21
CA GLY A 41 -19.77 11.32 13.15
C GLY A 41 -19.19 11.17 11.74
N ILE A 42 -17.93 10.76 11.60
CA ILE A 42 -17.21 10.55 10.34
C ILE A 42 -17.40 9.10 9.86
N SER A 43 -17.79 8.94 8.60
CA SER A 43 -17.96 7.63 7.95
C SER A 43 -16.75 7.29 7.07
N SER A 44 -15.68 6.76 7.67
CA SER A 44 -14.53 6.22 6.95
C SER A 44 -14.77 4.77 6.52
N ILE A 45 -13.91 4.24 5.64
CA ILE A 45 -13.98 2.82 5.23
C ILE A 45 -13.92 1.88 6.44
N ALA A 46 -13.12 2.25 7.45
CA ALA A 46 -12.94 1.46 8.66
C ALA A 46 -14.16 1.51 9.58
N THR A 47 -14.86 2.65 9.68
CA THR A 47 -16.09 2.72 10.48
C THR A 47 -17.27 2.02 9.82
N VAL A 48 -17.33 2.03 8.47
CA VAL A 48 -18.37 1.39 7.67
C VAL A 48 -18.21 -0.14 7.58
N LEU A 49 -16.99 -0.63 7.31
CA LEU A 49 -16.73 -2.07 7.13
C LEU A 49 -16.27 -2.77 8.42
N GLY A 50 -15.83 -2.01 9.42
CA GLY A 50 -15.16 -2.51 10.61
C GLY A 50 -13.65 -2.70 10.43
N GLY A 51 -12.93 -2.77 11.55
CA GLY A 51 -11.47 -2.87 11.58
C GLY A 51 -10.95 -4.15 10.93
N ALA A 52 -11.46 -5.32 11.33
CA ALA A 52 -10.99 -6.60 10.81
C ALA A 52 -11.13 -6.71 9.28
N VAL A 53 -12.28 -6.32 8.72
CA VAL A 53 -12.52 -6.38 7.26
C VAL A 53 -11.59 -5.40 6.54
N THR A 54 -11.45 -4.19 7.07
CA THR A 54 -10.59 -3.15 6.49
C THR A 54 -9.11 -3.57 6.48
N VAL A 55 -8.61 -4.19 7.55
CA VAL A 55 -7.23 -4.73 7.57
C VAL A 55 -7.05 -5.84 6.54
N ARG A 56 -8.03 -6.74 6.39
CA ARG A 56 -7.96 -7.83 5.39
C ARG A 56 -7.90 -7.26 3.97
N ILE A 57 -8.73 -6.25 3.68
CA ILE A 57 -8.69 -5.53 2.41
C ILE A 57 -7.31 -4.93 2.18
N ALA A 58 -6.72 -4.27 3.19
CA ALA A 58 -5.40 -3.68 3.07
C ALA A 58 -4.31 -4.72 2.77
N VAL A 59 -4.29 -5.84 3.51
CA VAL A 59 -3.31 -6.92 3.28
C VAL A 59 -3.46 -7.53 1.90
N LEU A 60 -4.70 -7.82 1.46
CA LEU A 60 -4.96 -8.38 0.13
C LEU A 60 -4.60 -7.39 -0.98
N ALA A 61 -4.87 -6.10 -0.79
CA ALA A 61 -4.50 -5.06 -1.75
C ALA A 61 -2.97 -4.88 -1.84
N TYR A 62 -2.23 -4.93 -0.73
CA TYR A 62 -0.76 -4.97 -0.77
C TYR A 62 -0.24 -6.20 -1.51
N ALA A 63 -0.80 -7.38 -1.26
CA ALA A 63 -0.40 -8.60 -1.95
C ALA A 63 -0.67 -8.49 -3.46
N ALA A 64 -1.85 -8.00 -3.85
CA ALA A 64 -2.21 -7.78 -5.25
C ALA A 64 -1.30 -6.73 -5.93
N ALA A 65 -0.90 -5.67 -5.22
CA ALA A 65 0.07 -4.71 -5.72
C ALA A 65 1.43 -5.36 -6.01
N GLY A 66 1.92 -6.22 -5.11
CA GLY A 66 3.14 -7.00 -5.33
C GLY A 66 3.04 -7.93 -6.55
N VAL A 67 1.91 -8.63 -6.70
CA VAL A 67 1.65 -9.49 -7.87
C VAL A 67 1.63 -8.67 -9.17
N ALA A 68 0.99 -7.49 -9.17
CA ALA A 68 0.99 -6.61 -10.34
C ALA A 68 2.42 -6.20 -10.75
N MET A 69 3.31 -5.94 -9.78
CA MET A 69 4.70 -5.59 -10.08
C MET A 69 5.50 -6.72 -10.77
N LEU A 70 5.07 -7.98 -10.67
CA LEU A 70 5.72 -9.10 -11.38
C LEU A 70 5.65 -8.99 -12.91
N PHE A 71 4.73 -8.17 -13.44
CA PHE A 71 4.54 -7.97 -14.87
C PHE A 71 5.30 -6.76 -15.44
N THR A 72 6.21 -6.16 -14.68
CA THR A 72 6.86 -4.89 -15.04
C THR A 72 8.26 -5.04 -15.65
N GLY A 73 8.84 -6.25 -15.62
CA GLY A 73 10.20 -6.52 -16.11
C GLY A 73 11.30 -5.91 -15.21
N LEU A 74 12.57 -6.13 -15.53
CA LEU A 74 13.67 -5.51 -14.78
C LEU A 74 13.86 -4.04 -15.18
N PRO A 75 14.15 -3.14 -14.22
CA PRO A 75 14.32 -3.37 -12.79
C PRO A 75 13.00 -3.33 -11.98
N GLY A 76 11.87 -3.00 -12.61
CA GLY A 76 10.56 -2.82 -11.95
C GLY A 76 10.11 -3.99 -11.07
N ILE A 77 10.35 -5.23 -11.49
CA ILE A 77 9.98 -6.44 -10.74
C ILE A 77 10.60 -6.49 -9.33
N ILE A 78 11.73 -5.81 -9.11
CA ILE A 78 12.37 -5.72 -7.79
C ILE A 78 11.45 -5.00 -6.80
N ALA A 79 10.64 -4.03 -7.24
CA ALA A 79 9.69 -3.37 -6.37
C ALA A 79 8.55 -4.29 -5.87
N ALA A 80 8.36 -5.48 -6.47
CA ALA A 80 7.38 -6.45 -5.97
C ALA A 80 7.68 -6.90 -4.54
N VAL A 81 8.94 -6.91 -4.11
CA VAL A 81 9.29 -7.30 -2.73
C VAL A 81 8.97 -6.20 -1.71
N LEU A 82 8.79 -4.95 -2.15
CA LEU A 82 8.57 -3.82 -1.25
C LEU A 82 7.23 -3.91 -0.52
N VAL A 83 6.25 -4.68 -1.01
CA VAL A 83 4.97 -4.87 -0.30
C VAL A 83 5.10 -5.78 0.92
N ILE A 84 6.16 -6.60 1.01
CA ILE A 84 6.32 -7.61 2.07
C ILE A 84 6.40 -6.96 3.46
N PRO A 85 7.25 -5.94 3.71
CA PRO A 85 7.26 -5.25 5.00
C PRO A 85 5.92 -4.61 5.37
N TYR A 86 5.16 -4.09 4.40
CA TYR A 86 3.82 -3.54 4.65
C TYR A 86 2.84 -4.62 5.10
N ILE A 87 2.83 -5.78 4.43
CA ILE A 87 2.02 -6.94 4.83
C ILE A 87 2.41 -7.40 6.23
N LEU A 88 3.69 -7.54 6.52
CA LEU A 88 4.17 -7.96 7.86
C LEU A 88 3.82 -6.94 8.96
N SER A 89 3.74 -5.65 8.63
CA SER A 89 3.31 -4.61 9.57
C SER A 89 1.80 -4.62 9.82
N THR A 90 1.00 -5.02 8.83
CA THR A 90 -0.48 -4.92 8.85
C THR A 90 -1.18 -6.22 9.23
N ALA A 91 -0.67 -7.37 8.78
CA ALA A 91 -1.23 -8.70 9.03
C ALA A 91 -1.45 -9.07 10.52
N PRO A 92 -0.63 -8.60 11.49
CA PRO A 92 -0.91 -8.87 12.90
C PRO A 92 -2.27 -8.36 13.39
N PHE A 93 -2.87 -7.39 12.69
CA PHE A 93 -4.18 -6.79 13.01
C PHE A 93 -5.35 -7.44 12.25
N TRP A 94 -5.14 -8.60 11.62
CA TRP A 94 -6.12 -9.30 10.75
C TRP A 94 -7.51 -9.54 11.36
N SER A 95 -7.56 -9.64 12.69
CA SER A 95 -8.77 -9.88 13.48
C SER A 95 -8.96 -8.81 14.57
N ILE A 96 -8.49 -7.58 14.33
CA ILE A 96 -8.65 -6.46 15.27
C ILE A 96 -10.14 -6.17 15.53
N ARG A 97 -10.50 -5.97 16.80
CA ARG A 97 -11.83 -5.51 17.20
C ARG A 97 -11.88 -4.00 17.12
N ASP A 98 -13.03 -3.43 16.77
CA ASP A 98 -13.20 -1.98 16.64
C ASP A 98 -12.89 -1.23 17.94
N GLU A 99 -13.18 -1.82 19.10
CA GLU A 99 -12.84 -1.26 20.42
C GLU A 99 -11.33 -1.19 20.69
N ASP A 100 -10.54 -2.03 19.99
CA ASP A 100 -9.09 -2.11 20.09
C ASP A 100 -8.37 -1.36 18.95
N ALA A 101 -9.11 -0.62 18.13
CA ALA A 101 -8.66 0.05 16.91
C ALA A 101 -7.33 0.82 17.07
N GLU A 102 -7.15 1.52 18.19
CA GLU A 102 -5.95 2.33 18.48
C GLU A 102 -4.66 1.50 18.44
N GLN A 103 -4.72 0.19 18.72
CA GLN A 103 -3.55 -0.70 18.62
C GLN A 103 -2.94 -0.71 17.21
N ALA A 104 -3.75 -0.45 16.16
CA ALA A 104 -3.29 -0.32 14.78
C ALA A 104 -2.31 0.85 14.57
N ASN A 105 -2.30 1.86 15.45
CA ASN A 105 -1.34 2.97 15.42
C ASN A 105 0.11 2.47 15.44
N ARG A 106 0.40 1.36 16.13
CA ARG A 106 1.74 0.75 16.12
C ARG A 106 2.14 0.28 14.72
N GLY A 107 1.21 -0.31 13.97
CA GLY A 107 1.42 -0.68 12.58
C GLY A 107 1.58 0.56 11.69
N TRP A 108 0.80 1.61 11.97
CA TRP A 108 0.85 2.87 11.21
C TRP A 108 2.17 3.64 11.38
N ARG A 109 2.72 3.66 12.59
CA ARG A 109 4.06 4.25 12.82
C ARG A 109 5.15 3.52 12.05
N ARG A 110 5.08 2.19 11.97
CA ARG A 110 5.99 1.39 11.13
C ARG A 110 5.79 1.72 9.65
N PHE A 111 4.53 1.86 9.21
CA PHE A 111 4.20 2.26 7.83
C PHE A 111 4.92 3.54 7.41
N LEU A 112 4.93 4.59 8.26
CA LEU A 112 5.62 5.85 7.96
C LEU A 112 7.11 5.64 7.67
N GLY A 113 7.82 4.86 8.50
CA GLY A 113 9.23 4.54 8.28
C GLY A 113 9.46 3.70 7.01
N LEU A 114 8.61 2.69 6.78
CA LEU A 114 8.65 1.86 5.58
C LEU A 114 8.39 2.68 4.30
N ASN A 115 7.58 3.74 4.39
CA ASN A 115 7.27 4.62 3.27
C ASN A 115 8.51 5.39 2.80
N PHE A 116 9.29 5.95 3.72
CA PHE A 116 10.55 6.61 3.37
C PHE A 116 11.54 5.64 2.71
N LEU A 117 11.70 4.44 3.26
CA LEU A 117 12.58 3.42 2.67
C LEU A 117 12.10 3.00 1.27
N SER A 118 10.80 2.77 1.11
CA SER A 118 10.23 2.36 -0.19
C SER A 118 10.35 3.48 -1.21
N GLY A 119 10.13 4.74 -0.82
CA GLY A 119 10.35 5.91 -1.68
C GLY A 119 11.80 6.00 -2.15
N PHE A 120 12.77 5.75 -1.25
CA PHE A 120 14.18 5.67 -1.62
C PHE A 120 14.44 4.56 -2.65
N VAL A 121 13.99 3.32 -2.38
CA VAL A 121 14.23 2.18 -3.29
C VAL A 121 13.55 2.40 -4.65
N VAL A 122 12.31 2.86 -4.68
CA VAL A 122 11.59 3.17 -5.94
C VAL A 122 12.33 4.23 -6.73
N THR A 123 12.84 5.28 -6.07
CA THR A 123 13.65 6.31 -6.73
C THR A 123 14.91 5.70 -7.35
N MET A 124 15.62 4.82 -6.62
CA MET A 124 16.79 4.12 -7.16
C MET A 124 16.45 3.22 -8.35
N LEU A 125 15.29 2.53 -8.32
CA LEU A 125 14.82 1.71 -9.44
C LEU A 125 14.49 2.54 -10.68
N LEU A 126 13.90 3.73 -10.51
CA LEU A 126 13.64 4.66 -11.60
C LEU A 126 14.95 5.17 -12.23
N ILE A 127 15.94 5.51 -11.41
CA ILE A 127 17.28 5.89 -11.90
C ILE A 127 17.93 4.72 -12.64
N ALA A 128 17.89 3.51 -12.10
CA ALA A 128 18.43 2.33 -12.74
C ALA A 128 17.72 2.01 -14.08
N TYR A 129 16.40 2.17 -14.13
CA TYR A 129 15.63 2.01 -15.36
C TYR A 129 16.08 3.02 -16.42
N TRP A 130 16.22 4.29 -16.03
CA TRP A 130 16.72 5.33 -16.94
C TRP A 130 18.12 5.00 -17.45
N LEU A 131 19.07 4.66 -16.57
CA LEU A 131 20.44 4.32 -16.98
C LEU A 131 20.55 3.09 -17.90
N THR A 132 19.58 2.18 -17.85
CA THR A 132 19.59 0.93 -18.65
C THR A 132 18.75 1.01 -19.92
N ASN A 133 17.89 2.03 -20.07
CA ASN A 133 16.97 2.18 -21.20
C ASN A 133 17.08 3.55 -21.89
N ALA A 134 17.98 4.43 -21.44
CA ALA A 134 18.31 5.71 -22.07
C ALA A 134 19.38 5.57 -23.16
#